data_AF-A0AAW3SSM0-F1
#
_entry.id   AF-A0AAW3SSM0-F1
#
_cell.length_a   1.000
_cell.length_b   1.000
_cell.length_c   1.000
_cell.angle_alpha   90.00
_cell.angle_beta   90.00
_cell.angle_gamma   90.00
#
_symmetry.space_group_name_H-M   'P 1'
#
loop_
_entity.id
_entity.type
_entity.pdbx_description
1 polymer ?
#
loop_
_entity_poly.entity_id
_entity_poly.type
_entity_poly.pdbx_seq_one_letter_code
_entity_poly.pdbx_strand_id
1 'polypeptide(L)' 'MLNVSHPSRTTEVKEPQRHYTVGYAPNGGKKLPSPQCKLSGKWLEDLGFNTGQPVIVTVEHGRLVIETELRF' A
#
# COMPACT_ATOMS: atom_id res chain seq x y z
N MET A 1 37.58 -20.42 15.00
CA MET A 1 36.73 -20.27 13.80
C MET A 1 36.13 -18.87 13.87
N LEU A 2 36.44 -17.98 12.91
CA LEU A 2 35.93 -16.61 12.89
C LEU A 2 34.48 -16.62 12.37
N ASN A 3 33.54 -16.20 13.22
CA ASN A 3 32.15 -16.02 12.83
C ASN A 3 32.03 -14.73 12.01
N VAL A 4 31.98 -14.85 10.68
CA VAL A 4 31.74 -13.71 9.80
C VAL A 4 30.24 -13.47 9.75
N SER A 5 29.74 -12.68 10.70
CA SER A 5 28.38 -12.15 10.65
C SER A 5 28.29 -11.22 9.43
N HIS A 6 27.61 -11.68 8.38
CA HIS A 6 27.24 -10.80 7.29
C HIS A 6 26.29 -9.75 7.87
N PRO A 7 26.56 -8.43 7.72
CA PRO A 7 25.56 -7.44 8.09
C PRO A 7 24.37 -7.67 7.16
N SER A 8 23.27 -8.18 7.73
CA SER A 8 21.96 -8.11 7.07
C SER A 8 21.75 -6.64 6.77
N ARG A 9 21.81 -6.31 5.47
CA ARG A 9 21.57 -4.96 4.98
C ARG A 9 20.12 -4.64 5.28
N THR A 10 19.89 -4.16 6.50
CA THR A 10 18.63 -3.57 6.90
C THR A 10 18.56 -2.28 6.10
N THR A 11 17.94 -2.37 4.93
CA THR A 11 17.50 -1.18 4.22
C THR A 11 16.50 -0.50 5.14
N GLU A 12 16.96 0.52 5.87
CA GLU A 12 16.08 1.46 6.55
C GLU A 12 14.98 1.85 5.56
N VAL A 13 13.74 1.53 5.88
CA VAL A 13 12.56 1.94 5.12
C VAL A 13 12.51 3.46 5.22
N LYS A 14 13.12 4.14 4.23
CA LYS A 14 13.55 5.52 4.36
C LYS A 14 12.41 6.54 4.53
N GLU A 15 11.14 6.17 4.31
CA GLU A 15 10.00 6.98 4.72
C GLU A 15 8.80 6.05 4.98
N PRO A 16 8.32 5.88 6.22
CA PRO A 16 7.16 5.04 6.53
C PRO A 16 5.84 5.68 6.08
N GLN A 17 5.87 6.92 5.60
CA GLN A 17 4.71 7.71 5.25
C GLN A 17 4.81 8.20 3.79
N ARG A 18 3.70 8.09 3.07
CA ARG A 18 3.52 8.60 1.72
C ARG A 18 2.33 9.55 1.71
N HIS A 19 2.49 10.73 1.11
CA HIS A 19 1.43 11.71 1.00
C HIS A 19 0.70 11.55 -0.34
N TYR A 20 -0.62 11.42 -0.29
CA TYR A 20 -1.47 11.30 -1.47
C TYR A 20 -2.56 12.37 -1.43
N THR A 21 -2.90 12.90 -2.60
CA THR A 21 -4.06 13.78 -2.77
C THR A 21 -5.22 12.97 -3.32
N VAL A 22 -6.39 13.10 -2.70
CA VAL A 22 -7.63 12.51 -3.22
C VAL A 22 -7.98 13.19 -4.53
N GLY A 23 -8.05 12.40 -5.60
CA GLY A 23 -8.49 12.83 -6.91
C GLY A 23 -9.93 12.40 -7.18
N TYR A 24 -10.34 12.51 -8.43
CA TYR A 24 -11.62 12.04 -8.92
C TYR A 24 -11.41 10.83 -9.84
N ALA A 25 -12.27 9.82 -9.71
CA ALA A 25 -12.27 8.69 -10.62
C ALA A 25 -12.63 9.14 -12.06
N PRO A 26 -11.97 8.61 -13.10
CA PRO A 26 -12.38 8.85 -14.48
C PRO A 26 -13.86 8.48 -14.68
N ASN A 27 -14.70 9.46 -15.01
CA ASN A 27 -16.16 9.28 -15.06
C ASN A 27 -16.77 9.52 -16.46
N GLY A 28 -15.95 9.51 -17.51
CA GLY A 28 -16.43 9.58 -18.91
C GLY A 28 -17.38 10.75 -19.21
N GLY A 29 -17.20 11.89 -18.53
CA GLY A 29 -18.05 13.08 -18.70
C GLY A 29 -19.40 13.05 -17.96
N LYS A 30 -19.69 12.03 -17.16
CA LYS A 30 -20.87 12.00 -16.29
C LYS A 30 -20.73 13.00 -15.14
N LYS A 31 -21.86 13.60 -14.72
CA LYS A 31 -21.87 14.58 -13.63
C LYS A 31 -21.55 13.89 -12.30
N LEU A 32 -20.69 14.55 -11.51
CA LEU A 32 -20.19 14.20 -10.17
C LEU A 32 -19.33 12.92 -10.13
N PRO A 33 -18.02 13.03 -10.41
CA PRO A 33 -17.11 11.91 -10.24
C PRO A 33 -16.92 11.57 -8.75
N SER A 34 -16.85 10.28 -8.44
CA SER A 34 -16.54 9.82 -7.09
C SER A 34 -15.10 10.16 -6.69
N PRO A 35 -14.82 10.45 -5.42
CA PRO A 35 -13.46 10.58 -4.93
C PRO A 35 -12.69 9.27 -5.12
N GLN A 36 -11.41 9.36 -5.46
CA GLN A 36 -10.50 8.23 -5.64
C GLN A 36 -9.14 8.54 -5.00
N CYS A 37 -8.63 7.58 -4.23
CA CYS A 37 -7.24 7.56 -3.78
C CYS A 37 -6.52 6.41 -4.49
N LYS A 38 -5.50 6.73 -5.29
CA LYS A 38 -4.71 5.72 -6.01
C LYS A 38 -3.40 5.47 -5.26
N LEU A 39 -3.25 4.25 -4.74
CA LEU A 39 -1.99 3.75 -4.21
C LEU A 39 -1.27 2.97 -5.32
N SER A 40 -0.01 3.31 -5.58
CA SER A 40 0.81 2.62 -6.59
C SER A 40 2.30 2.75 -6.28
N GLY A 41 3.08 1.77 -6.74
CA GLY A 41 4.55 1.77 -6.69
C GLY A 41 5.11 0.50 -6.05
N LYS A 42 6.41 0.24 -6.25
CA LYS A 42 7.12 -0.96 -5.74
C LYS A 42 7.04 -1.10 -4.22
N TRP A 43 6.88 0.00 -3.49
CA TRP A 43 6.72 -0.02 -2.03
C TRP A 43 5.48 -0.82 -1.58
N LEU A 44 4.46 -0.96 -2.41
CA LEU A 44 3.32 -1.85 -2.13
C LEU A 44 3.75 -3.32 -2.17
N GLU A 45 4.49 -3.71 -3.21
CA GLU A 45 5.04 -5.07 -3.35
C GLU A 45 6.00 -5.38 -2.19
N ASP A 46 6.85 -4.42 -1.80
CA ASP A 46 7.76 -4.54 -0.64
C ASP A 46 7.00 -4.75 0.69
N LEU A 47 5.75 -4.30 0.78
CA LEU A 47 4.84 -4.53 1.92
C LEU A 47 3.98 -5.80 1.76
N GLY A 48 4.19 -6.59 0.71
CA GLY A 48 3.43 -7.81 0.42
C GLY A 48 2.12 -7.58 -0.35
N PHE A 49 1.91 -6.38 -0.90
CA PHE A 49 0.78 -6.08 -1.79
C PHE A 49 1.06 -6.52 -3.25
N ASN A 50 0.82 -7.79 -3.57
CA ASN A 50 1.06 -8.35 -4.90
C ASN A 50 -0.14 -8.16 -5.85
N THR A 51 0.12 -8.20 -7.16
CA THR A 51 -0.94 -8.13 -8.17
C THR A 51 -1.80 -9.39 -8.16
N GLY A 52 -3.12 -9.23 -8.27
CA GLY A 52 -4.07 -10.34 -8.35
C GLY A 52 -4.48 -10.93 -7.01
N GLN A 53 -3.89 -10.47 -5.90
CA GLN A 53 -4.31 -10.90 -4.58
C GLN A 53 -5.49 -10.05 -4.07
N PRO A 54 -6.45 -10.66 -3.35
CA PRO A 54 -7.50 -9.93 -2.68
C PRO A 54 -6.97 -9.10 -1.51
N VAL A 55 -7.61 -7.95 -1.28
CA VAL A 55 -7.34 -7.05 -0.15
C VAL A 55 -8.65 -6.69 0.54
N ILE A 56 -8.58 -6.49 1.84
CA ILE A 56 -9.70 -6.04 2.67
C ILE A 56 -9.45 -4.57 3.02
N VAL A 57 -10.50 -3.75 2.88
CA VAL A 57 -10.48 -2.36 3.32
C VAL A 57 -11.54 -2.20 4.40
N THR A 58 -11.13 -1.94 5.64
CA THR A 58 -12.03 -1.64 6.75
C THR A 58 -11.99 -0.15 7.11
N VAL A 59 -13.07 0.34 7.71
CA VAL A 59 -13.15 1.68 8.28
C VAL A 59 -13.10 1.56 9.80
N GLU A 60 -12.02 2.04 10.40
CA GLU A 60 -11.79 1.98 11.84
C GLU A 60 -11.40 3.35 12.37
N HIS A 61 -12.16 3.87 13.34
CA HIS A 61 -11.88 5.17 13.98
C HIS A 61 -11.66 6.33 12.99
N GLY A 62 -12.42 6.35 11.88
CA GLY A 62 -12.30 7.37 10.83
C GLY A 62 -11.08 7.20 9.91
N ARG A 63 -10.42 6.03 9.94
CA ARG A 63 -9.28 5.67 9.09
C ARG A 63 -9.65 4.52 8.18
N LEU A 64 -9.05 4.48 6.99
CA LEU A 64 -9.04 3.29 6.16
C LEU A 64 -7.87 2.42 6.58
N VAL A 65 -8.15 1.16 6.93
CA VAL A 65 -7.14 0.12 7.15
C VAL A 65 -7.20 -0.81 5.95
N ILE A 66 -6.05 -1.05 5.32
CA ILE A 66 -5.93 -1.86 4.11
C ILE A 66 -5.02 -3.04 4.43
N GLU A 67 -5.55 -4.25 4.32
CA GLU A 67 -4.85 -5.49 4.66
C GLU A 67 -4.96 -6.49 3.50
N THR A 68 -3.96 -7.36 3.37
CA THR A 68 -4.03 -8.47 2.41
C THR A 68 -4.98 -9.54 2.96
N GLU A 69 -5.85 -10.09 2.13
CA GLU A 69 -6.68 -11.22 2.54
C GLU A 69 -5.79 -12.47 2.56
N LEU A 70 -5.31 -12.86 3.74
CA LEU A 70 -4.63 -14.13 3.94
C LEU A 70 -5.67 -15.25 3.82
N ARG A 71 -5.70 -15.91 2.66
CA ARG A 71 -6.43 -17.16 2.49
C ARG A 71 -5.52 -18.30 2.96
N PHE A 72 -5.89 -18.94 4.07
CA PHE A 72 -5.27 -20.16 4.55
C PHE A 72 -5.67 -21.37 3.68
#